data_AF-A0A519IHC2-F1
#
_entry.id   AF-A0A519IHC2-F1
#
_cell.length_a   1.000
_cell.length_b   1.000
_cell.length_c   1.000
_cell.angle_alpha   90.00
_cell.angle_beta   90.00
_cell.angle_gamma   90.00
#
_symmetry.space_group_name_H-M   'P 1'
#
loop_
_entity.id
_entity.type
_entity.pdbx_description
1 polymer ?
#
loop_
_entity_poly.entity_id
_entity_poly.type
_entity_poly.pdbx_seq_one_letter_code
_entity_poly.pdbx_strand_id
1 'polypeptide(L)'
;MATRFGGHAMCKVVLVWMLAACCSFAWSGDLYVVPKGVVTRWASPENPTGEPGTGGQANGGRKGAAFFALQPGESRTLAEVTSGSGVVRRVWMTLDDRSPKMLRGLRLDMFWDGEKQPAVSAPIGDFFGIGLGRLVAFESALFSSPEGRSFTASVPMPFRTSALPMVRGSTRTVSQLAPYRRPFTRSPKTKKDLKCF
;
A
#
# COMPACT_ATOMS: atom_id res chain seq x y z
N MET A 1 -51.15 -10.44 -47.74
CA MET A 1 -49.70 -10.34 -48.02
C MET A 1 -49.15 -9.19 -47.17
N ALA A 2 -48.15 -9.51 -46.36
CA ALA A 2 -47.52 -8.80 -45.23
C ALA A 2 -47.60 -7.26 -45.11
N THR A 3 -48.04 -6.79 -43.95
CA THR A 3 -47.79 -5.45 -43.40
C THR A 3 -46.41 -5.41 -42.70
N ARG A 4 -45.50 -4.57 -43.21
CA ARG A 4 -44.20 -4.23 -42.59
C ARG A 4 -44.41 -3.24 -41.43
N PHE A 5 -44.07 -3.62 -40.21
CA PHE A 5 -43.92 -2.69 -39.08
C PHE A 5 -42.56 -2.86 -38.39
N GLY A 6 -41.77 -1.79 -38.39
CA GLY A 6 -41.18 -1.28 -37.14
C GLY A 6 -39.89 -1.90 -36.56
N GLY A 7 -38.94 -2.41 -37.36
CA GLY A 7 -37.69 -2.99 -36.82
C GLY A 7 -36.61 -2.02 -36.31
N HIS A 8 -36.82 -0.70 -36.38
CA HIS A 8 -35.73 0.28 -36.14
C HIS A 8 -35.71 0.89 -34.72
N ALA A 9 -36.80 0.77 -33.95
CA ALA A 9 -36.87 1.35 -32.61
C ALA A 9 -36.27 0.45 -31.52
N MET A 10 -36.40 -0.88 -31.66
CA MET A 10 -36.00 -1.84 -30.63
C MET A 10 -34.47 -1.94 -30.48
N CYS A 11 -33.73 -1.81 -31.57
CA CYS A 11 -32.26 -1.95 -31.58
C CYS A 11 -31.54 -0.75 -30.96
N LYS A 12 -32.10 0.46 -31.08
CA LYS A 12 -31.54 1.68 -30.47
C LYS A 12 -31.72 1.71 -28.94
N VAL A 13 -32.81 1.15 -28.42
CA VAL A 13 -33.08 1.14 -26.97
C VAL A 13 -32.18 0.16 -26.22
N VAL A 14 -31.87 -0.99 -26.82
CA VAL A 14 -30.97 -2.00 -26.23
C VAL A 14 -29.52 -1.51 -26.18
N LEU A 15 -29.07 -0.77 -27.21
CA LEU A 15 -27.71 -0.23 -27.27
C LEU A 15 -27.47 0.88 -26.22
N VAL A 16 -28.49 1.69 -25.90
CA VAL A 16 -28.40 2.75 -24.87
C VAL A 16 -28.35 2.16 -23.45
N TRP A 17 -29.04 1.04 -23.18
CA TRP A 17 -28.99 0.37 -21.89
C TRP A 17 -27.67 -0.40 -21.65
N MET A 18 -27.03 -0.92 -22.71
CA MET A 18 -25.71 -1.56 -22.57
C MET A 18 -24.57 -0.56 -22.30
N LEU A 19 -24.70 0.70 -22.74
CA LEU A 19 -23.71 1.76 -22.45
C LEU A 19 -23.85 2.32 -21.02
N ALA A 20 -25.06 2.32 -20.44
CA ALA A 20 -25.28 2.77 -19.06
C ALA A 20 -24.78 1.78 -17.99
N ALA A 21 -24.70 0.49 -18.31
CA ALA A 21 -24.20 -0.54 -17.39
C ALA A 21 -22.66 -0.55 -17.26
N CYS A 22 -21.95 0.17 -18.15
CA CYS A 22 -20.49 0.30 -18.13
C CYS A 22 -20.01 1.58 -17.41
N CYS A 23 -20.90 2.28 -16.69
CA CYS A 23 -20.47 3.20 -15.64
C CYS A 23 -19.91 2.38 -14.49
N SER A 24 -18.67 1.98 -14.72
CA SER A 24 -17.71 1.55 -13.72
C SER A 24 -17.99 2.32 -12.44
N PHE A 25 -18.35 1.60 -11.38
CA PHE A 25 -18.17 2.06 -10.01
C PHE A 25 -16.66 2.22 -9.81
N ALA A 26 -16.08 3.26 -10.41
CA ALA A 26 -14.80 3.81 -10.00
C ALA A 26 -15.07 4.37 -8.61
N TRP A 27 -14.73 3.58 -7.60
CA TRP A 27 -14.86 3.98 -6.21
C TRP A 27 -13.83 5.09 -5.95
N SER A 28 -14.21 6.33 -6.25
CA SER A 28 -13.55 7.52 -5.72
C SER A 28 -14.03 7.74 -4.28
N GLY A 29 -13.62 6.84 -3.38
CA GLY A 29 -13.61 7.22 -1.98
C GLY A 29 -12.45 8.19 -1.79
N ASP A 30 -12.71 9.36 -1.22
CA ASP A 30 -11.66 10.35 -0.96
C ASP A 30 -10.48 9.69 -0.23
N LEU A 31 -9.29 9.75 -0.84
CA LEU A 31 -8.06 9.16 -0.27
C LEU A 31 -7.70 9.78 1.10
N TYR A 32 -8.22 10.97 1.39
CA TYR A 32 -8.00 11.70 2.62
C TYR A 32 -9.12 11.51 3.66
N VAL A 33 -10.30 11.01 3.28
CA VAL A 33 -11.39 10.77 4.25
C VAL A 33 -11.17 9.44 4.95
N VAL A 34 -11.25 9.50 6.28
CA VAL A 34 -11.20 8.36 7.19
C VAL A 34 -12.67 7.94 7.42
N PRO A 35 -13.16 6.81 6.86
CA PRO A 35 -14.58 6.43 7.02
C PRO A 35 -14.98 6.24 8.52
N LYS A 36 -16.26 6.03 8.83
CA LYS A 36 -16.66 5.76 10.23
C LYS A 36 -16.30 4.32 10.66
N GLY A 37 -16.20 4.08 11.97
CA GLY A 37 -16.11 2.73 12.56
C GLY A 37 -14.75 2.06 12.49
N VAL A 38 -13.66 2.83 12.59
CA VAL A 38 -12.32 2.29 12.39
C VAL A 38 -11.28 2.90 13.30
N VAL A 39 -10.40 2.01 13.73
CA VAL A 39 -9.16 2.29 14.42
C VAL A 39 -7.93 2.36 13.49
N THR A 40 -7.14 3.41 13.63
CA THR A 40 -5.85 3.60 12.95
C THR A 40 -4.71 2.94 13.74
N ARG A 41 -3.71 2.40 13.03
CA ARG A 41 -2.50 1.80 13.61
C ARG A 41 -1.25 2.34 12.91
N TRP A 42 -0.11 2.27 13.60
CA TRP A 42 1.19 2.68 13.07
C TRP A 42 2.23 1.62 13.41
N ALA A 43 2.70 0.87 12.41
CA ALA A 43 3.87 0.02 12.57
C ALA A 43 5.15 0.85 12.42
N SER A 44 6.16 0.55 13.21
CA SER A 44 7.47 1.20 13.12
C SER A 44 8.55 0.19 13.49
N PRO A 45 9.84 0.50 13.31
CA PRO A 45 10.91 -0.43 13.69
C PRO A 45 10.87 -0.91 15.16
N GLU A 46 10.36 -0.07 16.08
CA GLU A 46 10.18 -0.40 17.49
C GLU A 46 8.83 -1.05 17.80
N ASN A 47 7.87 -0.97 16.89
CA ASN A 47 6.54 -1.57 17.03
C ASN A 47 6.08 -2.16 15.70
N PRO A 48 6.64 -3.31 15.24
CA PRO A 48 6.31 -3.89 13.94
C PRO A 48 4.84 -4.36 13.86
N THR A 49 4.24 -4.77 14.98
CA THR A 49 2.84 -5.20 15.05
C THR A 49 1.86 -4.02 15.05
N GLY A 50 2.33 -2.84 15.43
CA GLY A 50 1.54 -1.62 15.45
C GLY A 50 0.53 -1.55 16.59
N GLU A 51 0.68 -2.35 17.64
CA GLU A 51 -0.25 -2.39 18.78
C GLU A 51 -0.33 -1.03 19.51
N PRO A 52 -1.49 -0.66 20.10
CA PRO A 52 -1.64 0.58 20.84
C PRO A 52 -0.71 0.65 22.05
N GLY A 53 0.00 1.77 22.22
CA GLY A 53 0.82 2.03 23.41
C GLY A 53 2.13 1.22 23.49
N THR A 54 2.49 0.47 22.45
CA THR A 54 3.75 -0.30 22.42
C THR A 54 4.91 0.45 21.77
N GLY A 55 4.65 1.57 21.09
CA GLY A 55 5.70 2.48 20.61
C GLY A 55 6.39 3.24 21.74
N GLY A 56 7.66 3.58 21.56
CA GLY A 56 8.45 4.39 22.51
C GLY A 56 8.71 3.79 23.89
N GLN A 57 8.41 2.50 24.12
CA GLN A 57 8.61 1.86 25.42
C GLN A 57 10.10 1.75 25.80
N ALA A 58 10.98 1.60 24.82
CA ALA A 58 12.42 1.44 25.05
C ALA A 58 13.13 2.72 25.55
N ASN A 59 12.48 3.90 25.48
CA ASN A 59 13.07 5.16 25.91
C ASN A 59 12.07 6.05 26.68
N GLY A 60 11.30 5.45 27.60
CA GLY A 60 10.43 6.19 28.52
C GLY A 60 9.35 7.04 27.83
N GLY A 61 8.75 6.51 26.77
CA GLY A 61 7.75 7.22 25.96
C GLY A 61 8.32 8.01 24.78
N ARG A 62 9.66 8.09 24.65
CA ARG A 62 10.34 8.61 23.46
C ARG A 62 10.67 7.48 22.50
N LYS A 63 10.85 7.81 21.22
CA LYS A 63 11.28 6.84 20.19
C LYS A 63 12.63 6.25 20.59
N GLY A 64 12.68 4.93 20.79
CA GLY A 64 13.86 4.20 21.21
C GLY A 64 14.59 3.54 20.04
N ALA A 65 13.87 3.09 19.02
CA ALA A 65 14.44 2.55 17.80
C ALA A 65 13.80 3.20 16.56
N ALA A 66 14.39 4.32 16.13
CA ALA A 66 13.85 5.11 15.03
C ALA A 66 14.11 4.50 13.64
N PHE A 67 15.19 3.74 13.53
CA PHE A 67 15.72 3.13 12.32
C PHE A 67 16.35 1.79 12.68
N PHE A 68 16.68 1.00 11.65
CA PHE A 68 17.45 -0.21 11.84
C PHE A 68 18.46 -0.39 10.72
N ALA A 69 19.62 -0.94 11.06
CA ALA A 69 20.60 -1.41 10.10
C ALA A 69 20.16 -2.75 9.50
N LEU A 70 20.42 -2.94 8.21
CA LEU A 70 20.35 -4.22 7.51
C LEU A 70 21.75 -4.62 7.07
N GLN A 71 22.14 -5.85 7.37
CA GLN A 71 23.34 -6.46 6.82
C GLN A 71 23.09 -6.97 5.40
N PRO A 72 24.15 -7.17 4.59
CA PRO A 72 23.99 -7.75 3.28
C PRO A 72 23.30 -9.12 3.31
N GLY A 73 22.20 -9.24 2.56
CA GLY A 73 21.40 -10.48 2.50
C GLY A 73 20.39 -10.62 3.65
N GLU A 74 20.41 -9.71 4.62
CA GLU A 74 19.42 -9.69 5.69
C GLU A 74 18.05 -9.28 5.13
N SER A 75 17.01 -9.93 5.64
CA SER A 75 15.62 -9.55 5.41
C SER A 75 15.02 -9.12 6.73
N ARG A 76 14.25 -8.03 6.72
CA ARG A 76 13.57 -7.55 7.92
C ARG A 76 12.11 -7.21 7.63
N THR A 77 11.26 -7.65 8.56
CA THR A 77 9.85 -7.33 8.56
C THR A 77 9.66 -5.86 8.95
N LEU A 78 8.94 -5.13 8.11
CA LEU A 78 8.65 -3.71 8.29
C LEU A 78 7.36 -3.48 9.05
N ALA A 79 6.38 -4.35 8.83
CA ALA A 79 5.15 -4.43 9.60
C ALA A 79 4.67 -5.87 9.60
N GLU A 80 4.03 -6.28 10.69
CA GLU A 80 3.50 -7.63 10.84
C GLU A 80 2.06 -7.56 11.30
N VAL A 81 1.19 -8.13 10.46
CA VAL A 81 -0.22 -8.26 10.74
C VAL A 81 -0.59 -9.72 10.54
N THR A 82 -0.69 -10.45 11.65
CA THR A 82 -0.97 -11.89 11.66
C THR A 82 -2.46 -12.20 11.58
N SER A 83 -3.31 -11.26 12.00
CA SER A 83 -4.75 -11.39 11.86
C SER A 83 -5.34 -10.05 11.39
N GLY A 84 -5.85 -10.10 10.16
CA GLY A 84 -7.09 -9.50 9.70
C GLY A 84 -7.19 -8.70 8.46
N SER A 85 -8.36 -8.09 8.28
CA SER A 85 -8.61 -7.22 7.14
C SER A 85 -8.14 -5.81 7.42
N GLY A 86 -7.74 -5.11 6.36
CA GLY A 86 -7.25 -3.75 6.45
C GLY A 86 -6.85 -3.22 5.10
N VAL A 87 -6.40 -1.97 5.08
CA VAL A 87 -5.85 -1.32 3.87
C VAL A 87 -4.65 -0.53 4.31
N VAL A 88 -3.46 -0.87 3.80
CA VAL A 88 -2.26 -0.04 3.91
C VAL A 88 -2.49 1.19 3.05
N ARG A 89 -2.59 2.39 3.63
CA ARG A 89 -2.84 3.62 2.85
C ARG A 89 -1.66 4.55 2.66
N ARG A 90 -0.63 4.40 3.48
CA ARG A 90 0.58 5.20 3.38
C ARG A 90 1.72 4.35 3.82
N VAL A 91 2.79 4.35 3.03
CA VAL A 91 4.13 3.84 3.32
C VAL A 91 5.07 5.04 3.24
N TRP A 92 5.80 5.31 4.31
CA TRP A 92 6.84 6.32 4.34
C TRP A 92 8.12 5.68 4.84
N MET A 93 9.21 5.88 4.10
CA MET A 93 10.54 5.45 4.51
C MET A 93 11.62 6.46 4.11
N THR A 94 12.77 6.36 4.77
CA THR A 94 14.00 7.07 4.42
C THR A 94 15.17 6.10 4.43
N LEU A 95 16.15 6.36 3.57
CA LEU A 95 17.39 5.61 3.48
C LEU A 95 18.55 6.54 3.81
N ASP A 96 19.57 6.02 4.47
CA ASP A 96 20.80 6.77 4.74
C ASP A 96 21.63 6.90 3.46
N ASP A 97 22.05 5.76 2.88
CA ASP A 97 22.63 5.68 1.55
C ASP A 97 21.54 5.75 0.48
N ARG A 98 21.67 6.78 -0.36
CA ARG A 98 20.73 7.16 -1.42
C ARG A 98 21.33 6.99 -2.82
N SER A 99 22.47 6.30 -2.92
CA SER A 99 23.13 6.05 -4.20
C SER A 99 22.24 5.23 -5.15
N PRO A 100 22.37 5.40 -6.48
CA PRO A 100 21.64 4.58 -7.46
C PRO A 100 21.80 3.07 -7.23
N LYS A 101 22.98 2.64 -6.77
CA LYS A 101 23.28 1.25 -6.42
C LYS A 101 22.42 0.77 -5.25
N MET A 102 22.25 1.61 -4.22
CA MET A 102 21.45 1.27 -3.05
C MET A 102 19.95 1.19 -3.39
N LEU A 103 19.44 2.15 -4.16
CA LEU A 103 18.04 2.20 -4.58
C LEU A 103 17.61 0.97 -5.40
N ARG A 104 18.55 0.39 -6.15
CA ARG A 104 18.35 -0.86 -6.91
C ARG A 104 18.67 -2.13 -6.11
N GLY A 105 19.53 -2.02 -5.10
CA GLY A 105 19.98 -3.14 -4.28
C GLY A 105 19.02 -3.51 -3.15
N LEU A 106 18.21 -2.56 -2.67
CA LEU A 106 17.16 -2.83 -1.69
C LEU A 106 15.86 -3.22 -2.39
N ARG A 107 15.31 -4.38 -2.04
CA ARG A 107 14.05 -4.90 -2.55
C ARG A 107 12.96 -4.83 -1.49
N LEU A 108 11.80 -4.33 -1.88
CA LEU A 108 10.58 -4.30 -1.08
C LEU A 108 9.68 -5.44 -1.55
N ASP A 109 9.40 -6.37 -0.64
CA ASP A 109 8.51 -7.50 -0.85
C ASP A 109 7.29 -7.34 0.05
N MET A 110 6.08 -7.40 -0.49
CA MET A 110 4.85 -7.34 0.30
C MET A 110 4.05 -8.61 0.10
N PHE A 111 3.77 -9.30 1.21
CA PHE A 111 2.95 -10.50 1.25
C PHE A 111 1.58 -10.15 1.84
N TRP A 112 0.53 -10.63 1.18
CA TRP A 112 -0.85 -10.45 1.63
C TRP A 112 -1.47 -11.82 1.86
N ASP A 113 -2.36 -11.89 2.86
CA ASP A 113 -3.27 -13.00 3.09
C ASP A 113 -2.63 -14.39 3.30
N GLY A 114 -1.35 -14.42 3.70
CA GLY A 114 -0.60 -15.65 3.96
C GLY A 114 -0.05 -16.30 2.68
N GLU A 115 -0.12 -15.62 1.55
CA GLU A 115 0.44 -16.09 0.29
C GLU A 115 1.96 -16.20 0.36
N LYS A 116 2.50 -17.28 -0.22
CA LYS A 116 3.96 -17.51 -0.28
C LYS A 116 4.65 -16.64 -1.32
N GLN A 117 3.91 -16.19 -2.33
CA GLN A 117 4.42 -15.31 -3.37
C GLN A 117 4.14 -13.85 -2.98
N PRO A 118 5.15 -12.95 -3.03
CA PRO A 118 4.91 -11.55 -2.77
C PRO A 118 4.09 -10.96 -3.92
N ALA A 119 3.02 -10.23 -3.60
CA ALA A 119 2.21 -9.54 -4.60
C ALA A 119 2.93 -8.30 -5.15
N VAL A 120 3.67 -7.60 -4.28
CA VAL A 120 4.57 -6.52 -4.66
C VAL A 120 5.99 -6.98 -4.41
N SER A 121 6.83 -6.93 -5.44
CA SER A 121 8.23 -7.32 -5.33
C SER A 121 9.07 -6.50 -6.31
N ALA A 122 9.65 -5.40 -5.80
CA ALA A 122 10.34 -4.41 -6.62
C ALA A 122 11.50 -3.75 -5.84
N PRO A 123 12.53 -3.24 -6.54
CA PRO A 123 13.51 -2.36 -5.90
C PRO A 123 12.83 -1.13 -5.29
N ILE A 124 13.35 -0.64 -4.16
CA ILE A 124 12.78 0.52 -3.45
C ILE A 124 12.70 1.72 -4.39
N GLY A 125 13.79 2.02 -5.12
CA GLY A 125 13.80 3.14 -6.06
C GLY A 125 12.65 3.06 -7.07
N ASP A 126 12.49 1.91 -7.70
CA ASP A 126 11.47 1.70 -8.74
C ASP A 126 10.05 1.78 -8.17
N PHE A 127 9.80 1.19 -7.00
CA PHE A 127 8.49 1.22 -6.35
C PHE A 127 8.03 2.65 -6.02
N PHE A 128 8.95 3.53 -5.61
CA PHE A 128 8.65 4.92 -5.29
C PHE A 128 8.80 5.87 -6.48
N GLY A 129 8.92 5.38 -7.72
CA GLY A 129 8.98 6.23 -8.92
C GLY A 129 10.34 6.86 -9.19
N ILE A 130 11.42 6.36 -8.58
CA ILE A 130 12.80 6.86 -8.69
C ILE A 130 13.67 5.83 -9.45
N GLY A 131 13.22 5.42 -10.64
CA GLY A 131 13.84 4.32 -11.38
C GLY A 131 15.24 4.64 -11.96
N LEU A 132 15.56 5.92 -12.17
CA LEU A 132 16.87 6.35 -12.66
C LEU A 132 17.92 6.47 -11.53
N GLY A 133 17.54 6.18 -10.28
CA GLY A 133 18.43 6.32 -9.12
C GLY A 133 18.82 7.76 -8.78
N ARG A 134 18.20 8.75 -9.44
CA ARG A 134 18.38 10.17 -9.14
C ARG A 134 17.23 10.64 -8.26
N LEU A 135 17.56 10.97 -7.02
CA LEU A 135 16.59 11.57 -6.12
C LEU A 135 16.34 13.02 -6.49
N VAL A 136 15.09 13.32 -6.77
CA VAL A 136 14.60 14.66 -7.07
C VAL A 136 13.35 14.90 -6.24
N ALA A 137 13.11 16.16 -5.88
CA ALA A 137 11.84 16.51 -5.28
C ALA A 137 10.74 16.34 -6.33
N PHE A 138 9.72 15.56 -5.99
CA PHE A 138 8.54 15.43 -6.83
C PHE A 138 7.32 15.08 -5.99
N GLU A 139 6.14 15.34 -6.56
CA GLU A 139 4.87 15.00 -5.98
C GLU A 139 3.92 14.51 -7.08
N SER A 140 3.14 13.49 -6.76
CA SER A 140 2.09 12.93 -7.60
C SER A 140 0.92 12.52 -6.70
N ALA A 141 -0.20 12.14 -7.29
CA ALA A 141 -1.39 11.72 -6.55
C ALA A 141 -1.12 10.55 -5.57
N LEU A 142 -0.17 9.67 -5.90
CA LEU A 142 0.09 8.44 -5.15
C LEU A 142 1.50 8.35 -4.57
N PHE A 143 2.47 9.06 -5.13
CA PHE A 143 3.86 9.01 -4.71
C PHE A 143 4.42 10.41 -4.50
N SER A 144 5.29 10.58 -3.52
CA SER A 144 6.02 11.83 -3.36
C SER A 144 7.39 11.60 -2.76
N SER A 145 8.33 12.47 -3.16
CA SER A 145 9.64 12.61 -2.55
C SER A 145 9.85 14.05 -2.10
N PRO A 146 9.35 14.44 -0.91
CA PRO A 146 9.65 15.74 -0.34
C PRO A 146 11.16 15.98 -0.28
N GLU A 147 11.60 17.14 -0.79
CA GLU A 147 13.00 17.56 -0.88
C GLU A 147 13.94 16.57 -1.62
N GLY A 148 13.40 15.55 -2.29
CA GLY A 148 14.20 14.45 -2.84
C GLY A 148 14.90 13.61 -1.78
N ARG A 149 14.37 13.56 -0.54
CA ARG A 149 15.03 12.88 0.59
C ARG A 149 14.21 11.80 1.26
N SER A 150 12.92 11.76 0.96
CA SER A 150 11.94 10.86 1.55
C SER A 150 11.26 10.02 0.48
N PHE A 151 10.83 8.82 0.84
CA PHE A 151 10.07 7.92 -0.03
C PHE A 151 8.66 7.78 0.54
N THR A 152 7.69 8.34 -0.17
CA THR A 152 6.28 8.29 0.25
C THR A 152 5.44 7.64 -0.83
N ALA A 153 4.64 6.65 -0.44
CA ALA A 153 3.59 6.07 -1.27
C ALA A 153 2.28 6.13 -0.49
N SER A 154 1.22 6.65 -1.10
CA SER A 154 -0.15 6.71 -0.57
C SER A 154 -1.11 5.79 -1.34
N VAL A 155 -0.55 4.75 -1.98
CA VAL A 155 -1.31 3.73 -2.72
C VAL A 155 -2.12 2.88 -1.72
N PRO A 156 -3.45 2.76 -1.89
CA PRO A 156 -4.26 1.91 -1.02
C PRO A 156 -4.04 0.42 -1.39
N MET A 157 -3.44 -0.33 -0.48
CA MET A 157 -3.17 -1.77 -0.64
C MET A 157 -4.04 -2.57 0.36
N PRO A 158 -5.22 -3.08 -0.07
CA PRO A 158 -6.12 -3.84 0.78
C PRO A 158 -5.66 -5.29 0.99
N PHE A 159 -5.96 -5.84 2.17
CA PHE A 159 -5.74 -7.24 2.52
C PHE A 159 -6.87 -7.75 3.43
N ARG A 160 -7.06 -9.06 3.50
CA ARG A 160 -8.21 -9.73 4.14
C ARG A 160 -7.86 -10.45 5.44
N THR A 161 -6.71 -11.11 5.51
CA THR A 161 -6.32 -11.99 6.63
C THR A 161 -4.95 -11.67 7.20
N SER A 162 -3.98 -11.20 6.41
CA SER A 162 -2.66 -10.84 6.93
C SER A 162 -1.92 -9.89 6.00
N ALA A 163 -0.94 -9.19 6.56
CA ALA A 163 -0.05 -8.31 5.82
C ALA A 163 1.36 -8.40 6.40
N LEU A 164 2.34 -8.70 5.54
CA LEU A 164 3.74 -8.86 5.89
C LEU A 164 4.62 -8.13 4.88
N PRO A 165 4.69 -6.79 4.91
CA PRO A 165 5.72 -6.07 4.16
C PRO A 165 7.10 -6.34 4.76
N MET A 166 8.03 -6.72 3.90
CA MET A 166 9.42 -7.03 4.21
C MET A 166 10.34 -6.23 3.29
N VAL A 167 11.49 -5.84 3.83
CA VAL A 167 12.59 -5.30 3.03
C VAL A 167 13.74 -6.31 3.06
N ARG A 168 14.33 -6.58 1.90
CA ARG A 168 15.55 -7.37 1.74
C ARG A 168 16.60 -6.52 1.09
N GLY A 169 17.79 -6.47 1.68
CA GLY A 169 18.79 -5.49 1.27
C GLY A 169 20.22 -5.96 1.36
N SER A 170 21.10 -5.26 0.65
CA SER A 170 22.53 -5.51 0.66
C SER A 170 23.32 -4.59 1.60
N THR A 171 22.81 -3.43 2.07
CA THR A 171 23.50 -2.56 3.08
C THR A 171 22.53 -1.56 3.75
N ARG A 172 23.01 -0.88 4.81
CA ARG A 172 22.31 -0.37 6.00
C ARG A 172 21.33 0.81 5.86
N THR A 173 20.39 0.77 6.81
CA THR A 173 19.51 1.83 7.34
C THR A 173 18.26 2.12 6.51
N VAL A 174 17.19 1.42 6.87
CA VAL A 174 15.82 1.73 6.45
C VAL A 174 15.09 2.32 7.65
N SER A 175 14.70 3.59 7.56
CA SER A 175 13.90 4.25 8.58
C SER A 175 12.45 4.30 8.13
N GLN A 176 11.63 3.61 8.93
CA GLN A 176 10.18 3.68 9.05
C GLN A 176 9.39 3.07 7.89
N LEU A 177 8.32 2.40 8.26
CA LEU A 177 7.17 2.14 7.41
C LEU A 177 6.02 2.92 8.04
N ALA A 178 5.15 3.47 7.22
CA ALA A 178 3.79 3.72 7.64
C ALA A 178 3.01 2.51 7.11
N PRO A 179 2.21 1.87 7.96
CA PRO A 179 1.01 1.26 7.45
C PRO A 179 -0.14 1.89 8.21
N TYR A 180 -0.76 2.90 7.60
CA TYR A 180 -2.14 3.20 7.96
C TYR A 180 -2.93 1.90 7.78
N ARG A 181 -3.41 1.28 8.85
CA ARG A 181 -4.34 0.15 8.81
C ARG A 181 -5.61 0.58 9.53
N ARG A 182 -6.74 0.51 8.82
CA ARG A 182 -8.10 0.45 9.38
C ARG A 182 -8.28 -0.97 9.91
N PRO A 183 -9.00 -1.18 11.03
CA PRO A 183 -9.07 -2.44 11.73
C PRO A 183 -9.57 -3.52 10.79
N PHE A 184 -9.39 -4.77 11.20
CA PHE A 184 -10.36 -5.78 10.85
C PHE A 184 -11.77 -5.16 10.86
N THR A 185 -12.39 -5.05 9.70
CA THR A 185 -13.80 -5.40 9.67
C THR A 185 -13.82 -6.91 9.71
N ARG A 186 -14.17 -7.49 10.87
CA ARG A 186 -15.09 -8.63 10.78
C ARG A 186 -16.43 -8.05 10.33
N SER A 187 -16.50 -7.70 9.05
CA SER A 187 -17.77 -7.56 8.35
C SER A 187 -18.15 -8.98 7.94
N PRO A 188 -19.42 -9.38 8.03
CA PRO A 188 -19.89 -10.63 7.42
C PRO A 188 -19.53 -10.73 5.93
N LYS A 189 -19.21 -9.59 5.29
CA LYS A 189 -18.80 -9.48 3.90
C LYS A 189 -17.71 -8.43 3.75
N THR A 190 -16.45 -8.85 3.64
CA THR A 190 -15.53 -8.11 2.77
C THR A 190 -16.20 -8.08 1.40
N LYS A 191 -16.49 -6.90 0.82
CA LYS A 191 -17.05 -6.85 -0.54
C LYS A 191 -16.16 -7.73 -1.42
N LYS A 192 -16.76 -8.72 -2.08
CA LYS A 192 -16.11 -9.82 -2.80
C LYS A 192 -15.11 -9.31 -3.86
N ASP A 193 -15.23 -8.04 -4.22
CA ASP A 193 -14.59 -7.38 -5.36
C ASP A 193 -13.31 -6.59 -5.01
N LEU A 194 -12.92 -6.47 -3.73
CA LEU A 194 -11.62 -5.90 -3.38
C LEU A 194 -10.53 -6.93 -3.69
N LYS A 195 -9.84 -6.71 -4.82
CA LYS A 195 -8.62 -7.43 -5.18
C LYS A 195 -7.45 -6.90 -4.36
N CYS A 196 -6.61 -7.80 -3.86
CA CYS A 196 -5.33 -7.43 -3.27
C CYS A 196 -4.47 -6.77 -4.35
N PHE A 197 -3.65 -5.81 -3.94
CA PHE A 197 -2.74 -5.08 -4.83
C PHE A 197 -1.52 -5.94 -5.15
#